data_AF-A0AAV3RRB0-F1
#
_entry.id   AF-A0AAV3RRB0-F1
#
_cell.length_a   1.000
_cell.length_b   1.000
_cell.length_c   1.000
_cell.angle_alpha   90.00
_cell.angle_beta   90.00
_cell.angle_gamma   90.00
#
_symmetry.space_group_name_H-M   'P 1'
#
loop_
_entity.id
_entity.type
_entity.pdbx_description
1 polymer ?
#
loop_
_entity_poly.entity_id
_entity_poly.type
_entity_poly.pdbx_seq_one_letter_code
_entity_poly.pdbx_strand_id
1 'polypeptide(L)'
;MEEFFHAAAVIRRKKNMLLGMEDEDGNWRTGTDHVEHIDWNYFRNMFTANEVYVPEAATSMVDPSEAMSQRLTRVVTRDEVKRAVFEMPADKSSGPDSMTVCFF
;
A
#
# COMPACT_ATOMS: atom_id res chain seq x y z
N MET A 1 15.65 -37.48 -8.67
CA MET A 1 15.70 -36.01 -8.51
C MET A 1 14.29 -35.41 -8.54
N GLU A 2 13.41 -35.82 -9.46
CA GLU A 2 12.00 -35.39 -9.51
C GLU A 2 11.20 -35.69 -8.23
N GLU A 3 11.39 -36.85 -7.60
CA GLU A 3 10.69 -37.20 -6.36
C GLU A 3 10.97 -36.24 -5.20
N PHE A 4 12.21 -35.73 -5.12
CA PHE A 4 12.60 -34.77 -4.08
C PHE A 4 11.90 -33.42 -4.26
N PHE A 5 11.85 -32.93 -5.50
CA PHE A 5 11.14 -31.68 -5.82
C PHE A 5 9.63 -31.83 -5.66
N HIS A 6 9.07 -32.97 -6.05
CA HIS A 6 7.65 -33.26 -5.87
C HIS A 6 7.29 -33.33 -4.37
N ALA A 7 8.08 -34.02 -3.55
CA ALA A 7 7.89 -34.07 -2.10
C ALA A 7 8.01 -32.67 -1.46
N ALA A 8 9.00 -31.88 -1.85
CA ALA A 8 9.16 -30.51 -1.37
C ALA A 8 7.96 -29.62 -1.75
N ALA A 9 7.43 -29.75 -2.97
CA ALA A 9 6.24 -29.03 -3.41
C ALA A 9 4.98 -29.44 -2.63
N VAL A 10 4.80 -30.73 -2.34
CA VAL A 10 3.69 -31.24 -1.52
C VAL A 10 3.77 -30.74 -0.08
N ILE A 11 4.96 -30.75 0.53
CA ILE A 11 5.18 -30.22 1.88
C ILE A 11 4.87 -28.72 1.91
N ARG A 12 5.37 -27.96 0.94
CA ARG A 12 5.11 -26.51 0.83
C ARG A 12 3.63 -26.22 0.60
N ARG A 13 2.96 -27.00 -0.25
CA ARG A 13 1.51 -26.91 -0.45
C ARG A 13 0.76 -27.17 0.85
N LYS A 14 1.06 -28.25 1.58
CA LYS A 14 0.42 -28.54 2.87
C LYS A 14 0.65 -27.45 3.92
N LYS A 15 1.88 -26.91 4.00
CA LYS A 15 2.23 -25.86 4.96
C LYS A 15 1.55 -24.53 4.67
N ASN A 16 1.36 -24.20 3.39
CA ASN A 16 0.78 -22.93 2.96
C ASN A 16 -0.70 -23.06 2.58
N MET A 17 -1.32 -24.23 2.79
CA MET A 17 -2.73 -24.42 2.50
C MET A 17 -3.53 -23.77 3.61
N LEU A 18 -4.28 -22.74 3.24
CA LEU A 18 -5.24 -22.12 4.12
C LEU A 18 -6.40 -23.09 4.33
N LEU A 19 -6.51 -23.68 5.51
CA LEU A 19 -7.53 -24.70 5.83
C LEU A 19 -8.89 -24.08 6.22
N GLY A 20 -8.86 -22.83 6.65
CA GLY A 20 -10.03 -22.09 7.11
C GLY A 20 -9.64 -20.71 7.64
N MET A 21 -10.66 -19.88 7.84
CA MET A 21 -10.56 -18.53 8.40
C MET A 21 -11.73 -18.30 9.36
N GLU A 22 -11.52 -17.46 10.36
CA GLU A 22 -12.56 -16.99 11.25
C GLU A 22 -13.36 -15.88 10.57
N ASP A 23 -14.69 -15.96 10.62
CA ASP A 23 -15.57 -14.92 10.10
C ASP A 23 -15.79 -13.78 11.10
N GLU A 24 -16.48 -12.72 10.68
CA GLU A 24 -16.76 -11.54 11.51
C GLU A 24 -17.62 -11.86 12.75
N ASP A 25 -18.35 -12.98 12.74
CA ASP A 25 -19.16 -13.47 13.85
C ASP A 25 -18.35 -14.38 14.82
N GLY A 26 -17.04 -14.53 14.60
CA GLY A 26 -16.15 -15.36 15.42
C GLY A 26 -16.24 -16.86 15.14
N ASN A 27 -16.84 -17.25 14.01
CA ASN A 27 -17.00 -18.66 13.64
C ASN A 27 -15.88 -19.10 12.71
N TRP A 28 -15.26 -20.23 13.04
CA TRP A 28 -14.28 -20.86 12.17
C TRP A 28 -14.96 -21.48 10.95
N ARG A 29 -14.66 -20.96 9.76
CA ARG A 29 -15.17 -21.49 8.48
C ARG A 29 -14.08 -22.23 7.74
N THR A 30 -14.45 -23.37 7.16
CA THR A 30 -13.56 -24.21 6.34
C THR A 30 -14.17 -24.39 4.95
N GLY A 31 -13.32 -24.61 3.95
CA GLY A 31 -13.72 -24.69 2.55
C GLY A 31 -13.35 -23.44 1.75
N THR A 32 -12.90 -23.64 0.51
CA THR A 32 -12.41 -22.60 -0.39
C THR A 32 -13.42 -21.47 -0.57
N ASP A 33 -14.67 -21.79 -0.82
CA ASP A 33 -15.71 -20.79 -1.10
C ASP A 33 -15.94 -19.85 0.09
N HIS A 34 -15.89 -20.37 1.31
CA HIS A 34 -16.08 -19.57 2.52
C HIS A 34 -14.87 -18.69 2.81
N VAL A 35 -13.66 -19.25 2.65
CA VAL A 35 -12.41 -18.50 2.78
C VAL A 35 -12.34 -17.37 1.76
N GLU A 36 -12.65 -17.64 0.49
CA GLU A 36 -12.67 -16.63 -0.57
C GLU A 36 -13.66 -15.50 -0.27
N HIS A 37 -14.84 -15.83 0.24
CA HIS A 37 -15.83 -14.83 0.64
C HIS A 37 -15.37 -13.97 1.83
N ILE A 38 -14.73 -14.57 2.83
CA ILE A 38 -14.19 -13.84 3.99
C ILE A 38 -13.07 -12.90 3.54
N ASP A 39 -12.09 -13.40 2.78
CA ASP A 39 -10.99 -12.58 2.25
C ASP A 39 -11.50 -11.44 1.36
N TRP A 40 -12.44 -11.73 0.46
CA TRP A 40 -13.01 -10.73 -0.43
C TRP A 40 -13.75 -9.64 0.34
N ASN A 41 -14.60 -10.00 1.31
CA ASN A 41 -15.31 -9.03 2.13
C ASN A 41 -14.35 -8.20 2.97
N TYR A 42 -13.33 -8.82 3.58
CA TYR A 42 -12.31 -8.13 4.36
C TYR A 42 -11.59 -7.07 3.53
N PHE A 43 -11.01 -7.45 2.39
CA PHE A 43 -10.29 -6.50 1.55
C PHE A 43 -11.21 -5.48 0.89
N ARG A 44 -12.42 -5.88 0.50
CA ARG A 44 -13.43 -4.94 0.03
C ARG A 44 -13.70 -3.90 1.10
N ASN A 45 -13.97 -4.27 2.34
CA ASN A 45 -14.25 -3.33 3.42
C ASN A 45 -13.02 -2.47 3.77
N MET A 46 -11.81 -3.05 3.72
CA MET A 46 -10.57 -2.33 3.97
C MET A 46 -10.28 -1.26 2.90
N PHE A 47 -10.56 -1.56 1.63
CA PHE A 47 -10.31 -0.66 0.51
C PHE A 47 -11.53 0.20 0.12
N THR A 48 -12.72 -0.14 0.61
CA THR A 48 -13.91 0.72 0.53
C THR A 48 -13.84 1.69 1.69
N ALA A 49 -13.07 2.76 1.51
CA ALA A 49 -12.94 3.82 2.49
C ALA A 49 -14.33 4.34 2.92
N ASN A 50 -14.65 4.23 4.21
CA ASN A 50 -15.64 5.12 4.83
C ASN A 50 -15.05 6.54 4.91
N GLU A 51 -15.93 7.53 5.08
CA GLU A 51 -15.60 8.96 5.21
C GLU A 51 -14.23 9.20 5.82
N VAL A 52 -13.43 10.05 5.19
CA VAL A 52 -12.07 10.42 5.61
C VAL A 52 -12.10 10.84 7.08
N TYR A 53 -11.85 9.88 7.98
CA TYR A 53 -11.68 10.16 9.39
C TYR A 53 -10.27 10.72 9.52
N VAL A 54 -10.16 12.04 9.47
CA VAL A 54 -8.96 12.74 9.90
C VAL A 54 -9.08 12.84 11.42
N PRO A 55 -8.29 12.09 12.20
CA PRO A 55 -8.32 12.23 13.65
C PRO A 55 -7.97 13.67 13.98
N GLU A 56 -8.73 14.32 14.86
CA GLU A 56 -8.47 15.70 15.26
C GLU A 56 -7.03 15.89 15.78
N ALA A 57 -6.48 14.84 16.42
CA ALA A 57 -5.09 14.74 16.85
C ALA A 57 -4.06 14.82 15.70
N ALA A 58 -4.40 14.34 14.50
CA ALA A 58 -3.53 14.42 13.32
C ALA A 58 -3.44 15.85 12.78
N THR A 59 -4.53 16.62 12.89
CA THR A 59 -4.57 18.04 12.53
C THR A 59 -4.04 18.96 13.63
N SER A 60 -4.19 18.60 14.91
CA SER A 60 -3.77 19.43 16.04
C SER A 60 -2.24 19.50 16.22
N MET A 61 -1.48 18.59 15.60
CA MET A 61 -0.02 18.59 15.65
C MET A 61 0.63 19.59 14.69
N VAL A 62 -0.11 20.10 13.71
CA VAL A 62 0.43 21.00 12.68
C VAL A 62 -0.43 22.25 12.66
N ASP A 63 0.02 23.28 13.37
CA ASP A 63 -0.49 24.64 13.24
C ASP A 63 0.49 25.43 12.34
N PRO A 64 0.31 25.41 11.00
CA PRO A 64 1.22 26.08 10.11
C PRO A 64 1.08 27.59 10.27
N SER A 65 2.21 28.28 10.47
CA SER A 65 2.22 29.74 10.42
C SER A 65 1.64 30.26 9.10
N GLU A 66 1.11 31.48 9.11
CA GLU A 66 0.53 32.07 7.90
C GLU A 66 1.49 32.04 6.70
N ALA A 67 2.78 32.29 6.95
CA ALA A 67 3.83 32.19 5.93
C ALA A 67 4.01 30.76 5.38
N MET A 68 3.88 29.74 6.23
CA MET A 68 3.93 28.33 5.79
C MET A 68 2.71 27.99 4.94
N SER A 69 1.51 28.39 5.39
CA SER A 69 0.25 28.18 4.67
C SER A 69 0.27 28.84 3.30
N GLN A 70 0.75 30.09 3.21
CA GLN A 70 0.93 30.79 1.94
C GLN A 70 1.94 30.08 1.02
N ARG A 71 3.03 29.54 1.59
CA ARG A 71 4.02 28.78 0.82
C ARG A 71 3.47 27.44 0.30
N LEU A 72 2.67 26.74 1.10
CA LEU A 72 2.10 25.43 0.74
C LEU A 72 0.95 25.55 -0.28
N THR A 73 0.21 26.66 -0.25
CA THR A 73 -0.94 26.90 -1.14
C THR A 73 -0.62 27.70 -2.41
N ARG A 74 0.61 28.20 -2.55
CA ARG A 74 1.03 28.95 -3.75
C ARG A 74 1.04 28.06 -5.00
N VAL A 75 0.87 28.69 -6.15
CA VAL A 75 1.01 28.02 -7.45
C VAL A 75 2.46 27.58 -7.66
N VAL A 76 2.65 26.32 -8.05
CA VAL A 76 3.96 25.75 -8.39
C VAL A 76 4.50 26.43 -9.65
N THR A 77 5.76 26.86 -9.61
CA THR A 77 6.40 27.55 -10.74
C THR A 77 7.30 26.63 -11.55
N ARG A 78 7.51 26.95 -12.84
CA ARG A 78 8.41 26.16 -13.70
C ARG A 78 9.85 26.10 -13.16
N ASP A 79 10.34 27.20 -12.61
CA ASP A 79 11.69 27.27 -12.04
C ASP A 79 11.82 26.42 -10.78
N GLU A 80 10.76 26.33 -9.97
CA GLU A 80 10.70 25.44 -8.81
C GLU A 80 10.73 23.97 -9.23
N VAL A 81 9.95 23.59 -10.25
CA VAL A 81 10.01 22.23 -10.82
C VAL A 81 11.41 21.93 -11.34
N LYS A 82 12.00 22.86 -12.11
CA LYS A 82 13.33 22.69 -12.66
C LYS A 82 14.38 22.47 -11.55
N ARG A 83 14.40 23.34 -10.54
CA ARG A 83 15.33 23.19 -9.41
C ARG A 83 15.14 21.86 -8.69
N ALA A 84 13.89 21.51 -8.38
CA ALA A 84 13.59 20.26 -7.69
C ALA A 84 14.10 19.03 -8.45
N VAL A 85 13.91 18.97 -9.77
CA VAL A 85 14.40 17.87 -10.61
C VAL A 85 15.92 17.75 -10.55
N PHE A 86 16.66 18.85 -10.70
CA PHE A 86 18.13 18.83 -10.67
C PHE A 86 18.74 18.68 -9.26
N GLU A 87 17.95 18.91 -8.20
CA GLU A 87 18.34 18.64 -6.81
C GLU A 87 18.11 17.17 -6.41
N MET A 88 17.37 16.39 -7.21
CA MET A 88 17.12 14.98 -6.89
C MET A 88 18.38 14.12 -7.10
N PRO A 89 18.70 13.21 -6.15
CA PRO A 89 19.77 12.24 -6.33
C PRO A 89 19.52 11.31 -7.53
N ALA A 90 20.57 11.06 -8.32
CA ALA A 90 20.53 10.21 -9.52
C ALA A 90 20.23 8.73 -9.22
N ASP A 91 20.40 8.30 -7.97
CA ASP A 91 20.18 6.93 -7.49
C ASP A 91 18.73 6.67 -7.00
N LYS A 92 17.82 7.63 -7.21
CA LYS A 92 16.40 7.43 -6.89
C LYS A 92 15.75 6.40 -7.82
N SER A 93 14.96 5.52 -7.21
CA SER A 93 14.18 4.50 -7.92
C SER A 93 13.30 5.14 -9.00
N SER A 94 13.18 4.48 -10.15
CA SER A 94 12.31 4.93 -11.23
C SER A 94 10.84 4.92 -10.82
N GLY A 95 10.05 5.81 -11.44
CA GLY A 95 8.60 5.76 -11.35
C GLY A 95 8.02 4.51 -12.04
N PRO A 96 6.69 4.33 -12.00
CA PRO A 96 5.99 3.28 -12.75
C PRO A 96 6.24 3.34 -14.27
N ASP A 97 6.67 4.50 -14.77
CA ASP A 97 7.08 4.78 -16.14
C ASP A 97 8.51 4.31 -16.49
N SER A 98 9.23 3.73 -15.53
CA SER A 98 10.62 3.28 -15.66
C SER A 98 11.64 4.38 -15.98
N MET A 99 11.30 5.66 -15.80
CA MET A 99 12.23 6.77 -15.99
C MET A 99 12.91 7.14 -14.67
N THR A 100 14.23 7.33 -14.71
CA THR A 100 15.04 7.80 -13.57
C THR A 100 15.33 9.29 -13.69
N VAL A 101 15.80 9.92 -12.60
CA VAL A 101 16.20 11.34 -12.57
C VAL A 101 17.27 11.63 -13.63
N CYS A 102 18.15 10.67 -13.94
CA CYS A 102 19.16 10.80 -15.00
C CYS A 102 18.61 11.08 -16.39
N PHE A 103 17.31 10.88 -16.63
CA PHE A 103 16.67 11.19 -17.90
C PHE A 103 16.43 12.70 -18.11
N PHE A 104 16.30 13.48 -17.02
CA PHE A 104 15.90 14.89 -17.03
C PHE A 104 17.05 15.84 -16.64
#